data_AF-A0A7K5H545-F1
#
_entry.id   AF-A0A7K5H545-F1
#
_cell.length_a   1.000
_cell.length_b   1.000
_cell.length_c   1.000
_cell.angle_alpha   90.00
_cell.angle_beta   90.00
_cell.angle_gamma   90.00
#
_symmetry.space_group_name_H-M   'P 1'
#
loop_
_entity.id
_entity.type
_entity.pdbx_description
1 polymer ?
#
loop_
_entity_poly.entity_id
_entity_poly.type
_entity_poly.pdbx_seq_one_letter_code
_entity_poly.pdbx_strand_id
1 'polypeptide(L)'
;MADLILNVNFAPSERPRKKETGNQKHKSFLQRRRALERRGVLKQKQLPVAQSPPPPYGRGSLKKPDPRGRRGKRKGAADASGRGPEKPNSIQAKPCPKANGLASITQPGVATQNGSADSKGTGFPSKPKTTARGTAKGNQRTPGFPAQPGKLVAIDCEMVGTGPGGRTSDLARCSIVGYQGNVMYDQYIRPAAPIVDYRTRWSGIRRQHMVNAVPFSKAQREILRILSGKIVVGHAIYNDFKALRYFHPKALTRDTSKIPLLNRKGGFPENSAISLKRLAKELLHKDIQVGKSGHSSVEDARATMELYKVVEAEWEQHLMLNPEQE
;
A
#
# COMPACT_ATOMS: atom_id res chain seq x y z
N MET A 1 -2.39 75.67 -43.06
CA MET A 1 -1.63 74.68 -43.86
C MET A 1 -0.47 74.19 -42.99
N ALA A 2 -0.16 72.90 -42.91
CA ALA A 2 -0.79 71.74 -43.55
C ALA A 2 -0.91 70.57 -42.56
N ASP A 3 -1.87 69.68 -42.81
CA ASP A 3 -2.14 68.53 -41.94
C ASP A 3 -1.10 67.41 -42.11
N LEU A 4 -0.57 66.92 -40.99
CA LEU A 4 0.38 65.80 -40.93
C LEU A 4 -0.38 64.47 -40.82
N ILE A 5 -0.78 63.92 -41.97
CA ILE A 5 -1.49 62.63 -42.04
C ILE A 5 -0.53 61.48 -41.69
N LEU A 6 -0.76 60.86 -40.53
CA LEU A 6 -0.07 59.64 -40.12
C LEU A 6 -0.68 58.40 -40.80
N ASN A 7 -0.01 57.87 -41.82
CA ASN A 7 -0.36 56.59 -42.46
C ASN A 7 -0.10 55.40 -41.52
N VAL A 8 -1.14 54.94 -40.81
CA VAL A 8 -1.05 53.76 -39.93
C VAL A 8 -1.32 52.46 -40.71
N ASN A 9 -0.27 51.87 -41.28
CA ASN A 9 -0.36 50.60 -42.01
C ASN A 9 -0.67 49.40 -41.10
N PHE A 10 -1.95 49.04 -40.96
CA PHE A 10 -2.41 47.83 -40.29
C PHE A 10 -2.25 46.56 -41.17
N ALA A 11 -1.01 46.20 -41.49
CA ALA A 11 -0.69 44.89 -42.03
C ALA A 11 -0.71 43.82 -40.90
N PRO A 12 -1.44 42.70 -41.02
CA PRO A 12 -1.40 41.63 -40.03
C PRO A 12 -0.05 40.92 -40.08
N SER A 13 0.75 41.03 -39.01
CA SER A 13 2.04 40.35 -38.94
C SER A 13 1.88 38.84 -38.78
N GLU A 14 2.19 38.09 -39.85
CA GLU A 14 2.24 36.63 -39.78
C GLU A 14 3.31 36.18 -38.79
N ARG A 15 2.88 35.71 -37.61
CA ARG A 15 3.79 35.14 -36.62
C ARG A 15 4.38 33.84 -37.18
N PRO A 16 5.71 33.68 -37.26
CA PRO A 16 6.31 32.48 -37.81
C PRO A 16 5.86 31.26 -36.99
N ARG A 17 5.21 30.29 -37.66
CA ARG A 17 4.70 29.08 -37.00
C ARG A 17 5.87 28.32 -36.36
N LYS A 18 5.98 28.39 -35.02
CA LYS A 18 6.94 27.58 -34.26
C LYS A 18 6.71 26.10 -34.60
N LYS A 19 7.65 25.49 -35.32
CA LYS A 19 7.70 24.03 -35.47
C LYS A 19 7.89 23.45 -34.08
N GLU A 20 6.89 22.75 -33.55
CA GLU A 20 6.98 22.12 -32.25
C GLU A 20 8.06 21.02 -32.27
N THR A 21 9.27 21.39 -31.84
CA THR A 21 10.38 20.47 -31.63
C THR A 21 10.16 19.68 -30.35
N GLY A 22 9.12 18.85 -30.35
CA GLY A 22 8.65 18.07 -29.21
C GLY A 22 9.81 17.42 -28.45
N ASN A 23 9.73 17.51 -27.11
CA ASN A 23 10.76 17.10 -26.16
C ASN A 23 11.41 15.76 -26.55
N GLN A 24 12.70 15.59 -26.30
CA GLN A 24 13.47 14.39 -26.68
C GLN A 24 12.75 13.06 -26.33
N LYS A 25 12.05 13.01 -25.18
CA LYS A 25 11.19 11.89 -24.76
C LYS A 25 10.06 11.58 -25.76
N HIS A 26 9.40 12.60 -26.31
CA HIS A 26 8.36 12.48 -27.34
C HIS A 26 8.94 11.97 -28.67
N LYS A 27 10.12 12.46 -29.09
CA LYS A 27 10.82 11.93 -30.27
C LYS A 27 11.14 10.43 -30.12
N SER A 28 11.70 10.03 -28.98
CA SER A 28 11.97 8.62 -28.67
C SER A 28 10.70 7.76 -28.62
N PHE A 29 9.59 8.29 -28.09
CA PHE A 29 8.29 7.63 -28.12
C PHE A 29 7.79 7.38 -29.54
N LEU A 30 7.77 8.40 -30.41
CA LEU A 30 7.37 8.26 -31.81
C LEU A 30 8.27 7.27 -32.57
N GLN A 31 9.58 7.30 -32.34
CA GLN A 31 10.54 6.39 -32.97
C GLN A 31 10.31 4.93 -32.53
N ARG A 32 10.06 4.70 -31.23
CA ARG A 32 9.70 3.37 -30.69
C ARG A 32 8.35 2.89 -31.22
N ARG A 33 7.36 3.77 -31.33
CA ARG A 33 6.04 3.47 -31.91
C ARG A 33 6.18 3.03 -33.38
N ARG A 34 6.88 3.80 -34.22
CA ARG A 34 7.17 3.48 -35.63
C ARG A 34 7.96 2.18 -35.82
N ALA A 35 8.72 1.74 -34.81
CA ALA A 35 9.41 0.45 -34.83
C ALA A 35 8.47 -0.73 -34.48
N LEU A 36 7.45 -0.51 -33.63
CA LEU A 36 6.42 -1.51 -33.31
C LEU A 36 5.36 -1.62 -34.41
N GLU A 37 5.01 -0.50 -35.07
CA GLU A 37 4.17 -0.48 -36.27
C GLU A 37 4.82 -1.28 -37.40
N ARG A 38 6.10 -1.02 -37.73
CA ARG A 38 6.86 -1.80 -38.74
C ARG A 38 7.10 -3.28 -38.38
N ARG A 39 6.93 -3.68 -37.12
CA ARG A 39 7.02 -5.08 -36.67
C ARG A 39 5.65 -5.76 -36.58
N GLY A 40 4.56 -5.11 -37.01
CA GLY A 40 3.19 -5.66 -36.95
C GLY A 40 2.63 -5.87 -35.54
N VAL A 41 3.33 -5.42 -34.50
CA VAL A 41 2.97 -5.67 -33.08
C VAL A 41 1.77 -4.81 -32.65
N LEU A 42 1.59 -3.66 -33.30
CA LEU A 42 0.46 -2.76 -33.06
C LEU A 42 -0.66 -3.04 -34.06
N LYS A 43 -1.70 -3.77 -33.63
CA LYS A 43 -2.94 -3.92 -34.41
C LYS A 43 -3.63 -2.57 -34.57
N GLN A 44 -3.85 -2.15 -35.82
CA GLN A 44 -4.44 -0.86 -36.15
C GLN A 44 -5.93 -0.82 -35.79
N LYS A 45 -6.30 -0.08 -34.73
CA LYS A 45 -7.68 0.23 -34.41
C LYS A 45 -7.86 1.73 -34.13
N GLN A 46 -8.77 2.34 -34.91
CA GLN A 46 -9.42 3.63 -34.70
C GLN A 46 -8.48 4.86 -34.55
N LEU A 47 -8.26 5.55 -35.67
CA LEU A 47 -7.91 6.97 -35.69
C LEU A 47 -9.16 7.81 -35.37
N PRO A 48 -9.02 9.01 -34.79
CA PRO A 48 -10.10 10.01 -34.79
C PRO A 48 -10.40 10.48 -36.21
N VAL A 49 -11.67 10.79 -36.50
CA VAL A 49 -12.07 11.41 -37.78
C VAL A 49 -11.50 12.84 -37.85
N ALA A 50 -10.96 13.23 -39.01
CA ALA A 50 -10.46 14.57 -39.23
C ALA A 50 -11.61 15.59 -39.27
N GLN A 51 -11.43 16.73 -38.61
CA GLN A 51 -12.42 17.81 -38.60
C GLN A 51 -12.37 18.57 -39.94
N SER A 52 -13.50 18.63 -40.64
CA SER A 52 -13.72 19.58 -41.73
C SER A 52 -13.88 21.01 -41.18
N PRO A 53 -13.50 22.05 -41.94
CA PRO A 53 -13.64 23.44 -41.50
C PRO A 53 -15.12 23.87 -41.40
N PRO A 54 -15.47 24.78 -40.48
CA PRO A 54 -16.83 25.28 -40.32
C PRO A 54 -17.22 26.30 -41.41
N PRO A 55 -18.51 26.37 -41.80
CA PRO A 55 -19.04 27.45 -42.63
C PRO A 55 -19.15 28.78 -41.86
N PRO A 56 -19.27 29.94 -42.55
CA PRO A 56 -19.34 31.26 -41.92
C PRO A 56 -20.66 31.53 -41.18
N TYR A 57 -20.63 32.52 -40.28
CA TYR A 57 -21.72 32.84 -39.34
C TYR A 57 -23.01 33.34 -40.02
N GLY A 58 -24.15 32.76 -39.59
CA GLY A 58 -25.50 33.23 -39.91
C GLY A 58 -26.29 33.61 -38.64
N ARG A 59 -26.81 34.84 -38.60
CA ARG A 59 -27.62 35.45 -37.52
C ARG A 59 -28.95 34.70 -37.30
N GLY A 60 -29.31 34.28 -36.06
CA GLY A 60 -30.64 33.66 -35.81
C GLY A 60 -31.01 33.23 -34.38
N SER A 61 -31.67 34.13 -33.65
CA SER A 61 -32.54 34.02 -32.45
C SER A 61 -33.10 32.66 -31.93
N LEU A 62 -32.99 32.49 -30.60
CA LEU A 62 -34.05 32.09 -29.63
C LEU A 62 -34.98 30.86 -29.88
N LYS A 63 -34.83 29.79 -29.06
CA LYS A 63 -35.78 29.39 -27.97
C LYS A 63 -35.41 28.07 -27.26
N LYS A 64 -35.79 27.97 -25.97
CA LYS A 64 -35.97 26.73 -25.16
C LYS A 64 -37.47 26.32 -25.22
N PRO A 65 -37.88 25.04 -25.09
CA PRO A 65 -37.93 24.39 -23.76
C PRO A 65 -37.70 22.84 -23.67
N ASP A 66 -37.18 22.46 -22.51
CA ASP A 66 -37.52 21.36 -21.55
C ASP A 66 -38.51 20.19 -21.86
N PRO A 67 -38.50 19.11 -21.02
CA PRO A 67 -38.67 17.73 -21.52
C PRO A 67 -39.96 17.01 -21.09
N ARG A 68 -40.12 15.74 -21.54
CA ARG A 68 -40.79 14.64 -20.79
C ARG A 68 -40.70 13.27 -21.48
N GLY A 69 -40.60 12.21 -20.67
CA GLY A 69 -40.89 10.81 -21.06
C GLY A 69 -39.74 10.03 -21.73
N ARG A 70 -39.78 8.69 -21.79
CA ARG A 70 -40.80 7.75 -21.25
C ARG A 70 -40.16 6.38 -20.95
N ARG A 71 -40.74 5.60 -20.02
CA ARG A 71 -40.32 4.23 -19.68
C ARG A 71 -40.46 3.27 -20.88
N GLY A 72 -39.56 2.29 -21.00
CA GLY A 72 -39.69 1.13 -21.89
C GLY A 72 -39.18 -0.17 -21.26
N LYS A 73 -40.09 -1.09 -20.89
CA LYS A 73 -39.77 -2.47 -20.46
C LYS A 73 -39.52 -3.36 -21.69
N ARG A 74 -38.69 -4.41 -21.53
CA ARG A 74 -38.96 -5.76 -22.08
C ARG A 74 -38.26 -6.86 -21.25
N LYS A 75 -38.77 -8.11 -21.37
CA LYS A 75 -38.30 -9.34 -20.71
C LYS A 75 -38.07 -10.42 -21.79
N GLY A 76 -37.34 -11.50 -21.43
CA GLY A 76 -37.11 -12.71 -22.23
C GLY A 76 -35.61 -13.08 -22.15
N ALA A 77 -35.09 -14.14 -21.52
CA ALA A 77 -35.49 -15.55 -21.30
C ALA A 77 -34.97 -16.52 -22.38
N ALA A 78 -34.24 -17.56 -21.93
CA ALA A 78 -34.03 -18.91 -22.50
C ALA A 78 -33.56 -19.06 -23.99
N ASP A 79 -32.69 -20.00 -24.40
CA ASP A 79 -31.80 -20.96 -23.70
C ASP A 79 -30.55 -21.27 -24.60
N ALA A 80 -29.84 -22.41 -24.73
CA ALA A 80 -30.01 -23.82 -24.36
C ALA A 80 -28.66 -24.58 -24.24
N SER A 81 -28.72 -25.90 -23.95
CA SER A 81 -27.62 -26.88 -23.88
C SER A 81 -26.82 -27.13 -25.17
N GLY A 82 -25.52 -27.50 -25.05
CA GLY A 82 -24.70 -28.04 -26.16
C GLY A 82 -23.47 -28.83 -25.66
N ARG A 83 -23.19 -30.01 -26.24
CA ARG A 83 -22.17 -30.99 -25.78
C ARG A 83 -20.72 -30.62 -26.20
N GLY A 84 -19.73 -31.17 -25.49
CA GLY A 84 -18.33 -31.26 -25.97
C GLY A 84 -18.14 -32.37 -27.03
N PRO A 85 -16.89 -32.64 -27.48
CA PRO A 85 -16.03 -33.54 -26.69
C PRO A 85 -14.49 -33.30 -26.72
N GLU A 86 -13.82 -34.00 -25.80
CA GLU A 86 -12.48 -34.64 -25.91
C GLU A 86 -11.14 -33.87 -25.94
N LYS A 87 -10.09 -34.66 -25.67
CA LYS A 87 -8.64 -34.37 -25.61
C LYS A 87 -7.89 -35.47 -26.38
N PRO A 88 -6.58 -35.33 -26.64
CA PRO A 88 -5.71 -36.45 -26.31
C PRO A 88 -4.37 -36.08 -25.63
N ASN A 89 -3.81 -37.08 -24.93
CA ASN A 89 -2.41 -37.38 -24.58
C ASN A 89 -1.48 -36.25 -24.06
N SER A 90 -0.82 -36.34 -22.89
CA SER A 90 -0.02 -37.41 -22.25
C SER A 90 1.38 -37.62 -22.84
N ILE A 91 2.42 -37.19 -22.11
CA ILE A 91 3.82 -37.59 -22.31
C ILE A 91 4.32 -38.25 -21.01
N GLN A 92 5.19 -39.25 -21.16
CA GLN A 92 5.55 -40.21 -20.12
C GLN A 92 6.62 -39.69 -19.15
N ALA A 93 6.57 -40.15 -17.91
CA ALA A 93 7.72 -40.18 -17.00
C ALA A 93 8.29 -41.61 -16.93
N LYS A 94 9.61 -41.75 -16.80
CA LYS A 94 10.30 -43.04 -16.56
C LYS A 94 11.08 -42.99 -15.23
N PRO A 95 11.34 -44.14 -14.58
CA PRO A 95 11.70 -44.21 -13.16
C PRO A 95 13.21 -44.11 -12.87
N CYS A 96 13.52 -44.02 -11.57
CA CYS A 96 14.87 -44.02 -11.00
C CYS A 96 15.59 -45.39 -11.12
N PRO A 97 16.90 -45.41 -10.83
CA PRO A 97 17.51 -46.47 -10.04
C PRO A 97 17.82 -45.99 -8.60
N LYS A 98 17.87 -46.94 -7.65
CA LYS A 98 18.45 -46.76 -6.31
C LYS A 98 19.91 -47.21 -6.32
N ALA A 99 20.70 -46.74 -5.37
CA ALA A 99 21.92 -47.42 -4.91
C ALA A 99 21.84 -47.60 -3.38
N ASN A 100 22.28 -48.76 -2.88
CA ASN A 100 22.33 -49.07 -1.45
C ASN A 100 23.69 -48.67 -0.86
N GLY A 101 23.73 -48.36 0.44
CA GLY A 101 24.97 -48.12 1.18
C GLY A 101 24.73 -48.32 2.67
N LEU A 102 25.07 -49.51 3.18
CA LEU A 102 24.90 -49.90 4.58
C LEU A 102 26.27 -49.89 5.28
N ALA A 103 26.42 -49.13 6.36
CA ALA A 103 27.54 -49.27 7.29
C ALA A 103 27.14 -48.79 8.69
N SER A 104 27.32 -49.65 9.69
CA SER A 104 27.06 -49.37 11.11
C SER A 104 28.33 -49.62 11.90
N ILE A 105 28.88 -48.60 12.57
CA ILE A 105 30.00 -48.75 13.51
C ILE A 105 29.68 -48.05 14.84
N THR A 106 29.47 -48.91 15.83
CA THR A 106 29.79 -48.86 17.27
C THR A 106 30.25 -47.54 17.93
N GLN A 107 29.71 -47.30 19.13
CA GLN A 107 30.36 -46.47 20.17
C GLN A 107 31.56 -47.20 20.80
N PRO A 108 32.37 -46.49 21.60
CA PRO A 108 32.60 -46.95 22.98
C PRO A 108 32.34 -45.85 24.02
N GLY A 109 32.10 -46.25 25.27
CA GLY A 109 31.90 -45.34 26.41
C GLY A 109 32.40 -45.92 27.73
N VAL A 110 32.71 -45.04 28.69
CA VAL A 110 33.16 -45.32 30.07
C VAL A 110 32.56 -44.20 30.95
N ALA A 111 31.52 -44.49 31.74
CA ALA A 111 31.52 -44.74 33.20
C ALA A 111 31.97 -43.53 34.07
N THR A 112 31.19 -42.92 34.98
CA THR A 112 30.45 -43.35 36.21
C THR A 112 31.15 -42.82 37.49
N GLN A 113 30.35 -42.50 38.53
CA GLN A 113 30.66 -42.13 39.94
C GLN A 113 30.72 -40.62 40.30
N ASN A 114 30.39 -40.16 41.54
CA ASN A 114 29.41 -40.60 42.57
C ASN A 114 29.19 -39.53 43.67
N GLY A 115 28.13 -39.64 44.48
CA GLY A 115 27.85 -38.86 45.72
C GLY A 115 26.79 -37.75 45.55
N SER A 116 25.74 -37.56 46.37
CA SER A 116 25.48 -37.71 47.83
C SER A 116 26.00 -36.53 48.68
N ALA A 117 25.28 -35.95 49.65
CA ALA A 117 23.99 -36.32 50.28
C ALA A 117 23.19 -35.11 50.87
N ASP A 118 21.94 -35.40 51.26
CA ASP A 118 21.09 -34.85 52.36
C ASP A 118 21.09 -33.37 52.82
N SER A 119 19.87 -32.83 53.01
CA SER A 119 19.35 -32.46 54.36
C SER A 119 17.85 -32.04 54.32
N LYS A 120 17.22 -31.80 55.49
CA LYS A 120 15.74 -31.85 55.70
C LYS A 120 15.11 -30.53 56.19
N GLY A 121 13.79 -30.38 55.99
CA GLY A 121 12.89 -29.49 56.76
C GLY A 121 11.68 -29.02 55.93
N THR A 122 10.44 -29.52 56.03
CA THR A 122 9.44 -29.56 57.13
C THR A 122 8.92 -28.19 57.62
N GLY A 123 7.66 -27.84 57.34
CA GLY A 123 6.97 -26.70 57.99
C GLY A 123 5.74 -26.12 57.28
N PHE A 124 4.54 -26.63 57.58
CA PHE A 124 3.26 -25.90 57.44
C PHE A 124 2.82 -25.46 58.86
N PRO A 125 2.07 -24.33 59.06
CA PRO A 125 0.60 -24.47 59.12
C PRO A 125 -0.29 -23.21 58.83
N SER A 126 -1.50 -23.48 58.33
CA SER A 126 -2.80 -22.84 58.70
C SER A 126 -3.12 -21.37 58.39
N LYS A 127 -4.43 -21.07 58.40
CA LYS A 127 -5.10 -19.80 58.06
C LYS A 127 -5.47 -18.99 59.32
N PRO A 128 -5.95 -17.75 59.15
CA PRO A 128 -7.23 -17.37 59.77
C PRO A 128 -8.33 -17.01 58.75
N LYS A 129 -9.58 -16.97 59.21
CA LYS A 129 -10.74 -16.38 58.51
C LYS A 129 -11.14 -15.07 59.22
N THR A 130 -11.56 -14.06 58.48
CA THR A 130 -12.56 -13.07 58.95
C THR A 130 -13.33 -12.48 57.76
N THR A 131 -14.50 -11.90 58.05
CA THR A 131 -15.52 -11.51 57.06
C THR A 131 -15.59 -10.01 56.83
N ALA A 132 -15.76 -9.59 55.57
CA ALA A 132 -16.28 -8.26 55.23
C ALA A 132 -17.26 -8.35 54.04
N ARG A 133 -18.41 -7.67 54.14
CA ARG A 133 -19.52 -7.72 53.20
C ARG A 133 -19.49 -6.48 52.29
N GLY A 134 -18.91 -6.60 51.09
CA GLY A 134 -18.75 -5.51 50.12
C GLY A 134 -19.78 -5.56 48.99
N THR A 135 -20.48 -4.45 48.75
CA THR A 135 -21.55 -4.34 47.74
C THR A 135 -21.07 -4.53 46.30
N ALA A 136 -21.77 -5.37 45.53
CA ALA A 136 -21.61 -5.42 44.09
C ALA A 136 -22.22 -4.16 43.44
N LYS A 137 -21.38 -3.18 43.09
CA LYS A 137 -21.77 -2.10 42.17
C LYS A 137 -21.45 -2.52 40.73
N GLY A 138 -22.35 -2.21 39.81
CA GLY A 138 -22.24 -2.60 38.41
C GLY A 138 -20.99 -2.05 37.73
N ASN A 139 -20.39 -2.86 36.86
CA ASN A 139 -19.16 -2.51 36.13
C ASN A 139 -19.42 -1.47 35.03
N GLN A 140 -19.56 -0.20 35.42
CA GLN A 140 -19.69 0.91 34.48
C GLN A 140 -18.42 1.01 33.62
N ARG A 141 -18.56 0.77 32.32
CA ARG A 141 -17.50 1.03 31.34
C ARG A 141 -17.28 2.53 31.23
N THR A 142 -16.19 3.04 31.79
CA THR A 142 -15.75 4.41 31.58
C THR A 142 -15.31 4.62 30.13
N PRO A 143 -15.94 5.53 29.37
CA PRO A 143 -15.38 5.98 28.09
C PRO A 143 -14.22 6.96 28.35
N GLY A 144 -13.25 7.00 27.44
CA GLY A 144 -12.17 7.97 27.47
C GLY A 144 -10.97 7.60 28.35
N PHE A 145 -9.98 6.94 27.73
CA PHE A 145 -8.58 7.20 28.00
C PHE A 145 -7.90 7.47 26.65
N PRO A 146 -6.89 8.38 26.58
CA PRO A 146 -6.05 8.47 25.39
C PRO A 146 -5.41 7.11 25.12
N ALA A 147 -5.09 6.84 23.85
CA ALA A 147 -4.49 5.58 23.44
C ALA A 147 -3.19 5.33 24.22
N GLN A 148 -3.22 4.36 25.14
CA GLN A 148 -2.09 4.05 26.02
C GLN A 148 -0.84 3.73 25.15
N PRO A 149 0.32 4.38 25.31
CA PRO A 149 1.41 4.36 24.31
C PRO A 149 1.86 2.97 23.83
N GLY A 150 1.81 1.94 24.69
CA GLY A 150 2.10 0.54 24.30
C GLY A 150 1.08 -0.13 23.38
N LYS A 151 -0.07 0.52 23.12
CA LYS A 151 -1.12 0.06 22.18
C LYS A 151 -0.96 0.63 20.77
N LEU A 152 -0.24 1.73 20.56
CA LEU A 152 -0.02 2.27 19.22
C LEU A 152 1.23 1.66 18.59
N VAL A 153 1.14 1.37 17.29
CA VAL A 153 2.30 1.11 16.43
C VAL A 153 2.08 1.83 15.10
N ALA A 154 3.17 2.21 14.43
CA ALA A 154 3.12 2.54 13.01
C ALA A 154 3.70 1.39 12.19
N ILE A 155 3.13 1.18 11.00
CA ILE A 155 3.58 0.20 10.01
C ILE A 155 3.85 0.86 8.67
N ASP A 156 4.85 0.36 7.96
CA ASP A 156 5.10 0.63 6.54
C ASP A 156 5.68 -0.61 5.86
N CYS A 157 5.34 -0.82 4.59
CA CYS A 157 5.68 -1.99 3.79
C CYS A 157 6.32 -1.64 2.44
N GLU A 158 7.44 -2.28 2.13
CA GLU A 158 8.05 -2.23 0.80
C GLU A 158 7.48 -3.35 -0.08
N MET A 159 6.94 -2.99 -1.25
CA MET A 159 6.35 -3.95 -2.20
C MET A 159 7.19 -4.17 -3.46
N VAL A 160 7.27 -5.43 -3.90
CA VAL A 160 7.86 -5.85 -5.18
C VAL A 160 6.78 -6.23 -6.20
N GLY A 161 7.16 -6.25 -7.48
CA GLY A 161 6.32 -6.68 -8.59
C GLY A 161 6.37 -8.18 -8.80
N THR A 162 5.23 -8.85 -8.63
CA THR A 162 5.04 -10.29 -8.91
C THR A 162 3.98 -10.50 -10.00
N GLY A 163 3.85 -11.74 -10.47
CA GLY A 163 2.85 -12.13 -11.46
C GLY A 163 3.08 -11.54 -12.87
N PRO A 164 2.09 -11.65 -13.77
CA PRO A 164 2.23 -11.23 -15.17
C PRO A 164 2.67 -9.76 -15.33
N GLY A 165 3.92 -9.57 -15.78
CA GLY A 165 4.52 -8.25 -15.96
C GLY A 165 4.76 -7.46 -14.67
N GLY A 166 4.90 -8.12 -13.52
CA GLY A 166 5.19 -7.46 -12.23
C GLY A 166 4.04 -6.58 -11.70
N ARG A 167 2.82 -6.80 -12.18
CA ARG A 167 1.64 -5.96 -11.89
C ARG A 167 1.05 -6.19 -10.49
N THR A 168 1.24 -7.36 -9.91
CA THR A 168 0.84 -7.62 -8.52
C THR A 168 1.88 -6.98 -7.58
N SER A 169 1.41 -6.32 -6.52
CA SER A 169 2.25 -5.83 -5.43
C SER A 169 2.22 -6.85 -4.29
N ASP A 170 3.28 -7.62 -4.12
CA ASP A 170 3.48 -8.49 -2.94
C ASP A 170 4.52 -7.88 -1.99
N LEU A 171 4.37 -8.20 -0.70
CA LEU A 171 5.20 -7.72 0.40
C LEU A 171 6.65 -8.26 0.35
N ALA A 172 7.64 -7.38 0.47
CA ALA A 172 9.07 -7.73 0.43
C ALA A 172 9.93 -7.15 1.57
N ARG A 173 9.43 -6.15 2.31
CA ARG A 173 9.92 -5.75 3.64
C ARG A 173 8.73 -5.20 4.43
N CYS A 174 8.70 -5.44 5.72
CA CYS A 174 7.75 -4.79 6.63
C CYS A 174 8.52 -4.22 7.80
N SER A 175 8.21 -2.99 8.18
CA SER A 175 8.71 -2.35 9.40
C SER A 175 7.55 -1.95 10.30
N ILE A 176 7.67 -2.26 11.60
CA ILE A 176 6.72 -1.86 12.63
C ILE A 176 7.51 -1.15 13.73
N VAL A 177 7.07 0.05 14.11
CA VAL A 177 7.65 0.84 15.20
C VAL A 177 6.64 1.12 16.30
N GLY A 178 7.08 1.13 17.54
CA GLY A 178 6.28 1.59 18.68
C GLY A 178 6.08 3.10 18.68
N TYR A 179 5.27 3.60 19.60
CA TYR A 179 4.97 5.03 19.75
C TYR A 179 6.25 5.91 19.82
N GLN A 180 7.32 5.47 20.48
CA GLN A 180 8.59 6.19 20.57
C GLN A 180 9.50 6.06 19.32
N GLY A 181 9.05 5.40 18.24
CA GLY A 181 9.87 5.15 17.04
C GLY A 181 10.90 4.03 17.21
N ASN A 182 10.85 3.29 18.32
CA ASN A 182 11.63 2.08 18.55
C ASN A 182 11.15 0.96 17.60
N VAL A 183 12.08 0.25 16.96
CA VAL A 183 11.74 -0.83 16.02
C VAL A 183 11.25 -2.04 16.81
N MET A 184 10.04 -2.52 16.47
CA MET A 184 9.45 -3.76 17.01
C MET A 184 9.53 -4.91 16.01
N TYR A 185 9.55 -4.59 14.71
CA TYR A 185 9.77 -5.53 13.62
C TYR A 185 10.46 -4.79 12.47
N ASP A 186 11.50 -5.37 11.89
CA ASP A 186 12.02 -5.00 10.58
C ASP A 186 12.60 -6.27 9.97
N GLN A 187 12.01 -6.75 8.88
CA GLN A 187 12.44 -7.97 8.19
C GLN A 187 12.24 -7.83 6.68
N TYR A 188 13.21 -8.36 5.91
CA TYR A 188 13.00 -8.68 4.51
C TYR A 188 12.17 -9.96 4.40
N ILE A 189 11.18 -9.93 3.51
CA ILE A 189 10.14 -10.94 3.37
C ILE A 189 10.22 -11.51 1.95
N ARG A 190 10.18 -12.84 1.82
CA ARG A 190 10.14 -13.50 0.51
C ARG A 190 8.69 -13.76 0.10
N PRO A 191 8.19 -13.12 -0.98
CA PRO A 191 6.86 -13.41 -1.51
C PRO A 191 6.63 -14.87 -1.84
N ALA A 192 5.38 -15.31 -1.83
CA ALA A 192 4.99 -16.64 -2.28
C ALA A 192 5.08 -16.80 -3.81
N ALA A 193 4.87 -15.72 -4.56
CA ALA A 193 5.00 -15.68 -6.01
C ALA A 193 6.42 -15.24 -6.45
N PRO A 194 6.94 -15.69 -7.61
CA PRO A 194 8.22 -15.21 -8.13
C PRO A 194 8.24 -13.69 -8.35
N ILE A 195 9.34 -13.04 -7.96
CA ILE A 195 9.59 -11.62 -8.19
C ILE A 195 9.97 -11.42 -9.65
N VAL A 196 9.25 -10.53 -10.33
CA VAL A 196 9.46 -10.13 -11.73
C VAL A 196 10.10 -8.74 -11.83
N ASP A 197 9.77 -7.85 -10.90
CA ASP A 197 10.39 -6.52 -10.76
C ASP A 197 10.64 -6.23 -9.28
N TYR A 198 11.87 -5.86 -8.93
CA TYR A 198 12.24 -5.48 -7.57
C TYR A 198 11.74 -4.09 -7.18
N ARG A 199 11.39 -3.22 -8.15
CA ARG A 199 10.93 -1.84 -7.93
C ARG A 199 11.92 -0.98 -7.13
N THR A 200 13.21 -1.33 -7.12
CA THR A 200 14.25 -0.81 -6.21
C THR A 200 14.34 0.71 -6.11
N ARG A 201 14.01 1.46 -7.18
CA ARG A 201 13.92 2.93 -7.18
C ARG A 201 12.99 3.46 -6.08
N TRP A 202 11.92 2.73 -5.82
CA TRP A 202 10.92 3.06 -4.80
C TRP A 202 11.15 2.19 -3.57
N SER A 203 11.22 0.87 -3.73
CA SER A 203 11.14 -0.09 -2.62
C SER A 203 12.43 -0.32 -1.83
N GLY A 204 13.59 0.14 -2.34
CA GLY A 204 14.92 -0.21 -1.82
C GLY A 204 15.33 -1.69 -1.98
N ILE A 205 14.39 -2.59 -2.31
CA ILE A 205 14.63 -4.03 -2.33
C ILE A 205 15.55 -4.44 -3.48
N ARG A 206 16.49 -5.33 -3.19
CA ARG A 206 17.47 -5.90 -4.12
C ARG A 206 17.46 -7.42 -4.00
N ARG A 207 17.90 -8.12 -5.06
CA ARG A 207 17.99 -9.60 -5.09
C ARG A 207 18.75 -10.17 -3.88
N GLN A 208 19.81 -9.48 -3.43
CA GLN A 208 20.60 -9.88 -2.25
C GLN A 208 19.77 -9.94 -0.95
N HIS A 209 18.75 -9.08 -0.80
CA HIS A 209 17.91 -9.06 0.41
C HIS A 209 17.01 -10.30 0.49
N MET A 210 16.75 -10.97 -0.65
CA MET A 210 15.89 -12.16 -0.72
C MET A 210 16.61 -13.47 -0.37
N VAL A 211 17.94 -13.45 -0.19
CA VAL A 211 18.74 -14.66 0.11
C VAL A 211 18.36 -15.24 1.48
N ASN A 212 18.29 -14.37 2.50
CA ASN A 212 17.96 -14.74 3.89
C ASN A 212 16.57 -14.23 4.31
N ALA A 213 15.70 -13.86 3.36
CA ALA A 213 14.40 -13.27 3.65
C ALA A 213 13.40 -14.27 4.25
N VAL A 214 12.64 -13.81 5.25
CA VAL A 214 11.64 -14.59 5.96
C VAL A 214 10.51 -14.98 5.00
N PRO A 215 10.11 -16.26 4.87
CA PRO A 215 8.98 -16.64 4.02
C PRO A 215 7.69 -15.92 4.43
N PHE A 216 6.95 -15.39 3.46
CA PHE A 216 5.73 -14.58 3.69
C PHE A 216 4.80 -15.15 4.78
N SER A 217 4.51 -16.45 4.75
CA SER A 217 3.59 -17.07 5.73
C SER A 217 4.12 -17.08 7.18
N LYS A 218 5.45 -17.05 7.39
CA LYS A 218 6.04 -16.87 8.72
C LYS A 218 5.96 -15.40 9.14
N ALA A 219 6.44 -14.50 8.29
CA ALA A 219 6.43 -13.05 8.55
C ALA A 219 5.02 -12.51 8.84
N GLN A 220 4.03 -12.92 8.05
CA GLN A 220 2.63 -12.55 8.23
C GLN A 220 2.12 -12.92 9.64
N ARG A 221 2.43 -14.13 10.16
CA ARG A 221 2.01 -14.53 11.52
C ARG A 221 2.68 -13.70 12.61
N GLU A 222 3.95 -13.34 12.43
CA GLU A 222 4.72 -12.50 13.36
C GLU A 222 4.16 -11.07 13.39
N ILE A 223 3.94 -10.48 12.22
CA ILE A 223 3.34 -9.15 12.05
C ILE A 223 1.93 -9.11 12.66
N LEU A 224 1.05 -10.05 12.30
CA LEU A 224 -0.32 -10.07 12.83
C LEU A 224 -0.38 -10.30 14.35
N ARG A 225 0.60 -11.01 14.93
CA ARG A 225 0.73 -11.14 16.39
C ARG A 225 1.10 -9.80 17.06
N ILE A 226 1.86 -8.93 16.38
CA ILE A 226 2.22 -7.59 16.86
C ILE A 226 1.03 -6.62 16.70
N LEU A 227 0.31 -6.67 15.57
CA LEU A 227 -0.83 -5.77 15.30
C LEU A 227 -2.10 -6.11 16.08
N SER A 228 -2.21 -7.31 16.65
CA SER A 228 -3.42 -7.77 17.36
C SER A 228 -3.74 -6.89 18.57
N GLY A 229 -4.96 -6.32 18.59
CA GLY A 229 -5.43 -5.43 19.67
C GLY A 229 -4.71 -4.08 19.77
N LYS A 230 -3.92 -3.70 18.75
CA LYS A 230 -3.20 -2.42 18.67
C LYS A 230 -3.92 -1.41 17.77
N ILE A 231 -3.50 -0.15 17.87
CA ILE A 231 -3.89 0.92 16.95
C ILE A 231 -2.86 1.00 15.80
N VAL A 232 -3.41 0.73 14.61
CA VAL A 232 -2.90 0.70 13.23
C VAL A 232 -2.51 2.03 12.58
N VAL A 233 -1.46 2.73 13.03
CA VAL A 233 -1.02 3.97 12.36
C VAL A 233 -0.27 3.66 11.04
N GLY A 234 -0.56 4.39 9.96
CA GLY A 234 0.12 4.23 8.66
C GLY A 234 -0.19 5.36 7.67
N HIS A 235 0.33 5.25 6.45
CA HIS A 235 0.19 6.28 5.41
C HIS A 235 -0.23 5.65 4.08
N ALA A 236 -1.50 5.83 3.70
CA ALA A 236 -2.17 5.05 2.65
C ALA A 236 -2.17 3.54 2.97
N ILE A 237 -2.37 3.21 4.26
CA ILE A 237 -2.18 1.90 4.91
C ILE A 237 -2.99 0.74 4.31
N TYR A 238 -4.01 1.07 3.50
CA TYR A 238 -4.72 0.10 2.66
C TYR A 238 -3.77 -0.71 1.76
N ASN A 239 -2.67 -0.11 1.28
CA ASN A 239 -1.70 -0.80 0.43
C ASN A 239 -0.93 -1.89 1.19
N ASP A 240 -0.50 -1.56 2.41
CA ASP A 240 0.20 -2.41 3.37
C ASP A 240 -0.67 -3.59 3.78
N PHE A 241 -1.90 -3.30 4.24
CA PHE A 241 -2.87 -4.33 4.61
C PHE A 241 -3.22 -5.25 3.44
N LYS A 242 -3.31 -4.72 2.21
CA LYS A 242 -3.50 -5.50 0.99
C LYS A 242 -2.30 -6.40 0.67
N ALA A 243 -1.07 -5.90 0.82
CA ALA A 243 0.16 -6.69 0.63
C ALA A 243 0.32 -7.78 1.72
N LEU A 244 -0.07 -7.47 2.96
CA LEU A 244 -0.17 -8.38 4.09
C LEU A 244 -1.35 -9.37 4.00
N ARG A 245 -2.28 -9.17 3.05
CA ARG A 245 -3.51 -9.96 2.88
C ARG A 245 -4.34 -10.00 4.17
N TYR A 246 -4.48 -8.84 4.81
CA TYR A 246 -5.07 -8.65 6.13
C TYR A 246 -6.15 -7.55 6.11
N PHE A 247 -7.08 -7.62 7.05
CA PHE A 247 -8.08 -6.59 7.32
C PHE A 247 -7.98 -6.21 8.80
N HIS A 248 -7.46 -5.02 9.08
CA HIS A 248 -7.45 -4.45 10.43
C HIS A 248 -8.81 -3.78 10.72
N PRO A 249 -9.31 -3.77 11.98
CA PRO A 249 -10.53 -3.04 12.32
C PRO A 249 -10.39 -1.53 12.04
N LYS A 250 -11.40 -0.93 11.40
CA LYS A 250 -11.40 0.51 11.08
C LYS A 250 -11.23 1.39 12.32
N ALA A 251 -12.00 1.12 13.37
CA ALA A 251 -11.92 1.82 14.66
C ALA A 251 -10.55 1.71 15.37
N LEU A 252 -9.63 0.88 14.87
CA LEU A 252 -8.23 0.80 15.30
C LEU A 252 -7.23 1.29 14.24
N THR A 253 -7.65 1.68 13.04
CA THR A 253 -6.79 2.16 11.94
C THR A 253 -6.65 3.69 11.96
N ARG A 254 -5.45 4.22 11.74
CA ARG A 254 -5.14 5.67 11.64
C ARG A 254 -4.36 5.92 10.33
N ASP A 255 -5.04 6.30 9.25
CA ASP A 255 -4.39 6.60 7.95
C ASP A 255 -4.08 8.10 7.81
N THR A 256 -2.79 8.44 7.92
CA THR A 256 -2.30 9.83 7.85
C THR A 256 -2.37 10.47 6.45
N SER A 257 -2.64 9.69 5.39
CA SER A 257 -2.58 10.20 4.00
C SER A 257 -3.77 11.06 3.56
N LYS A 258 -4.88 11.04 4.31
CA LYS A 258 -6.15 11.68 3.93
C LYS A 258 -6.83 12.47 5.06
N ILE A 259 -6.22 12.57 6.24
CA ILE A 259 -6.85 13.22 7.38
C ILE A 259 -6.86 14.76 7.21
N PRO A 260 -8.03 15.43 7.31
CA PRO A 260 -8.14 16.88 7.20
C PRO A 260 -7.25 17.66 8.20
N LEU A 261 -7.03 17.11 9.41
CA LEU A 261 -6.24 17.77 10.46
C LEU A 261 -4.77 17.99 10.07
N LEU A 262 -4.11 16.99 9.45
CA LEU A 262 -2.73 17.15 8.97
C LEU A 262 -2.66 18.10 7.78
N ASN A 263 -3.64 18.03 6.88
CA ASN A 263 -3.73 18.94 5.74
C ASN A 263 -3.90 20.39 6.22
N ARG A 264 -4.81 20.66 7.16
CA ARG A 264 -5.03 21.98 7.76
C ARG A 264 -3.78 22.54 8.44
N LYS A 265 -3.15 21.74 9.32
CA LYS A 265 -1.90 22.17 10.01
C LYS A 265 -0.76 22.42 9.03
N GLY A 266 -0.70 21.70 7.91
CA GLY A 266 0.33 21.84 6.87
C GLY A 266 -0.03 22.80 5.73
N GLY A 267 -1.10 23.60 5.84
CA GLY A 267 -1.50 24.55 4.79
C GLY A 267 -1.94 23.90 3.46
N PHE A 268 -2.29 22.61 3.48
CA PHE A 268 -2.70 21.85 2.30
C PHE A 268 -4.23 21.73 2.17
N PRO A 269 -4.78 21.57 0.94
CA PRO A 269 -6.22 21.44 0.76
C PRO A 269 -6.77 20.18 1.45
N GLU A 270 -7.71 20.35 2.39
CA GLU A 270 -8.18 19.28 3.28
C GLU A 270 -8.65 18.02 2.55
N ASN A 271 -9.32 18.18 1.40
CA ASN A 271 -9.85 17.08 0.58
C ASN A 271 -8.80 16.40 -0.35
N SER A 272 -7.51 16.65 -0.17
CA SER A 272 -6.43 16.07 -1.00
C SER A 272 -5.61 15.02 -0.25
N ALA A 273 -5.24 13.94 -0.95
CA ALA A 273 -4.21 13.04 -0.43
C ALA A 273 -2.82 13.68 -0.60
N ILE A 274 -2.11 13.92 0.50
CA ILE A 274 -0.77 14.52 0.51
C ILE A 274 0.25 13.43 0.85
N SER A 275 1.37 13.39 0.12
CA SER A 275 2.40 12.37 0.32
C SER A 275 3.19 12.57 1.61
N LEU A 276 3.58 11.45 2.24
CA LEU A 276 4.36 11.42 3.47
C LEU A 276 5.55 12.39 3.47
N LYS A 277 6.35 12.38 2.39
CA LYS A 277 7.50 13.28 2.21
C LYS A 277 7.14 14.77 2.23
N ARG A 278 5.95 15.16 1.79
CA ARG A 278 5.47 16.56 1.89
C ARG A 278 5.01 16.90 3.30
N LEU A 279 4.21 16.02 3.92
CA LEU A 279 3.76 16.20 5.30
C LEU A 279 4.96 16.27 6.28
N ALA A 280 5.93 15.35 6.15
CA ALA A 280 7.13 15.32 6.99
C ALA A 280 8.04 16.55 6.79
N LYS A 281 8.14 17.09 5.57
CA LYS A 281 8.91 18.32 5.33
C LYS A 281 8.22 19.55 5.94
N GLU A 282 6.90 19.65 5.83
CA GLU A 282 6.14 20.80 6.31
C GLU A 282 5.97 20.79 7.83
N LEU A 283 5.50 19.66 8.40
CA LEU A 283 5.07 19.55 9.80
C LEU A 283 6.16 19.04 10.75
N LEU A 284 7.17 18.32 10.25
CA LEU A 284 8.27 17.76 11.05
C LEU A 284 9.63 18.36 10.70
N HIS A 285 9.68 19.23 9.68
CA HIS A 285 10.90 19.82 9.11
C HIS A 285 11.97 18.78 8.70
N LYS A 286 11.53 17.60 8.24
CA LYS A 286 12.38 16.45 7.86
C LYS A 286 12.28 16.11 6.38
N ASP A 287 13.40 16.17 5.66
CA ASP A 287 13.55 15.58 4.33
C ASP A 287 13.82 14.07 4.43
N ILE A 288 12.75 13.27 4.51
CA ILE A 288 12.78 11.79 4.42
C ILE A 288 12.89 11.31 2.96
N GLN A 289 13.08 10.01 2.71
CA GLN A 289 13.12 9.41 1.36
C GLN A 289 14.15 10.10 0.45
N VAL A 290 15.39 10.22 0.93
CA VAL A 290 16.48 10.96 0.28
C VAL A 290 17.43 10.07 -0.53
N GLY A 291 18.04 10.65 -1.57
CA GLY A 291 19.00 9.95 -2.42
C GLY A 291 18.35 9.15 -3.57
N LYS A 292 18.96 8.01 -3.91
CA LYS A 292 18.60 7.19 -5.09
C LYS A 292 18.47 5.70 -4.79
N SER A 293 18.56 5.31 -3.51
CA SER A 293 18.68 3.91 -3.08
C SER A 293 17.35 3.15 -3.01
N GLY A 294 16.24 3.87 -3.08
CA GLY A 294 14.91 3.44 -2.64
C GLY A 294 14.51 4.13 -1.33
N HIS A 295 13.30 3.83 -0.86
CA HIS A 295 12.78 4.25 0.42
C HIS A 295 13.31 3.35 1.55
N SER A 296 12.88 3.62 2.77
CA SER A 296 13.11 2.73 3.90
C SER A 296 11.89 2.76 4.81
N SER A 297 11.11 1.69 4.81
CA SER A 297 9.95 1.51 5.69
C SER A 297 10.19 1.79 7.19
N VAL A 298 11.43 1.72 7.71
CA VAL A 298 11.75 2.16 9.09
C VAL A 298 11.74 3.69 9.23
N GLU A 299 12.19 4.43 8.21
CA GLU A 299 12.09 5.89 8.14
C GLU A 299 10.63 6.31 7.96
N ASP A 300 9.94 5.70 7.00
CA ASP A 300 8.57 6.05 6.64
C ASP A 300 7.56 5.72 7.77
N ALA A 301 7.68 4.57 8.45
CA ALA A 301 6.87 4.26 9.64
C ALA A 301 7.15 5.22 10.81
N ARG A 302 8.40 5.69 11.00
CA ARG A 302 8.73 6.69 12.03
C ARG A 302 8.13 8.05 11.72
N ALA A 303 8.32 8.56 10.50
CA ALA A 303 7.73 9.81 10.06
C ALA A 303 6.19 9.78 10.18
N THR A 304 5.58 8.62 9.88
CA THR A 304 4.15 8.40 10.02
C THR A 304 3.67 8.44 11.49
N MET A 305 4.39 7.80 12.42
CA MET A 305 4.12 7.89 13.86
C MET A 305 4.31 9.32 14.39
N GLU A 306 5.34 10.03 13.94
CA GLU A 306 5.58 11.42 14.30
C GLU A 306 4.47 12.36 13.79
N LEU A 307 4.02 12.21 12.54
CA LEU A 307 2.88 12.97 12.00
C LEU A 307 1.60 12.71 12.78
N TYR A 308 1.30 11.45 13.13
CA TYR A 308 0.13 11.13 13.94
C TYR A 308 0.12 11.93 15.27
N LYS A 309 1.26 12.05 15.96
CA LYS A 309 1.36 12.84 17.22
C LYS A 309 1.07 14.33 17.05
N VAL A 310 1.32 14.92 15.86
CA VAL A 310 1.01 16.34 15.57
C VAL A 310 -0.51 16.61 15.60
N VAL A 311 -1.33 15.55 15.48
CA VAL A 311 -2.81 15.63 15.49
C VAL A 311 -3.47 14.72 16.53
N GLU A 312 -2.72 13.92 17.29
CA GLU A 312 -3.23 12.85 18.16
C GLU A 312 -4.35 13.30 19.11
N ALA A 313 -4.15 14.39 19.85
CA ALA A 313 -5.13 14.89 20.79
C ALA A 313 -6.45 15.28 20.10
N GLU A 314 -6.37 15.98 18.95
CA GLU A 314 -7.53 16.39 18.16
C GLU A 314 -8.23 15.20 17.48
N TRP A 315 -7.46 14.23 16.97
CA TRP A 315 -7.96 13.05 16.27
C TRP A 315 -8.65 12.08 17.23
N GLU A 316 -7.99 11.67 18.31
CA GLU A 316 -8.58 10.73 19.26
C GLU A 316 -9.78 11.35 20.00
N GLN A 317 -9.77 12.67 20.28
CA GLN A 317 -10.96 13.37 20.78
C GLN A 317 -12.10 13.36 19.76
N HIS A 318 -11.83 13.60 18.47
CA HIS A 318 -12.84 13.55 17.41
C HIS A 318 -13.45 12.14 17.28
N LEU A 319 -12.65 11.08 17.37
CA LEU A 319 -13.10 9.68 17.34
C LEU A 319 -13.94 9.31 18.58
N MET A 320 -13.59 9.82 19.77
CA MET A 320 -14.40 9.60 20.99
C MET A 320 -15.77 10.29 20.91
N LEU A 321 -15.89 11.39 20.16
CA LEU A 321 -17.14 12.13 19.98
C LEU A 321 -18.00 11.60 18.81
N ASN A 322 -17.40 10.98 17.79
CA ASN A 322 -18.08 10.53 16.57
C ASN A 322 -17.87 9.03 16.26
N PRO A 323 -18.18 8.11 17.19
CA PRO A 323 -17.80 6.69 17.10
C PRO A 323 -18.48 5.89 15.96
N GLU A 324 -19.48 6.46 15.27
CA GLU A 324 -20.22 5.79 14.19
C GLU A 324 -19.79 6.18 12.76
N GLN A 325 -18.80 7.09 12.61
CA GLN A 325 -18.54 7.74 11.31
C GLN A 325 -17.37 7.18 10.47
N GLU A 326 -16.54 6.26 11.00
CA GLU A 326 -15.38 5.68 10.26
C GLU A 326 -15.44 4.16 10.00
#